data_AF-A0A412TWE3-F1
#
_entry.id   AF-A0A412TWE3-F1
#
_cell.length_a   1.000
_cell.length_b   1.000
_cell.length_c   1.000
_cell.angle_alpha   90.00
_cell.angle_beta   90.00
_cell.angle_gamma   90.00
#
_symmetry.space_group_name_H-M   'P 1'
#
loop_
_entity.id
_entity.type
_entity.pdbx_description
1 polymer ?
#
loop_
_entity_poly.entity_id
_entity_poly.type
_entity_poly.pdbx_seq_one_letter_code
_entity_poly.pdbx_strand_id
1 'polypeptide(L)'
;MRKIAANYICLPGFPLVKNGYVILEQGRVKDVVDTGGRIREIQGLEFYGGLIVAAYVAAYQERLEEGDLLLPWLDEIYRRGGEEYQGVGIWEGADLLKLTWTNKTKFRLL
;
A
#
# COMPACT_ATOMS: atom_id res chain seq x y z
N MET A 1 13.46 -0.23 -13.16
CA MET A 1 12.08 -0.66 -12.85
C MET A 1 12.14 -1.55 -11.63
N ARG A 2 11.36 -1.27 -10.58
CA ARG A 2 11.31 -2.08 -9.35
C ARG A 2 9.98 -2.80 -9.27
N LYS A 3 9.97 -4.00 -8.70
CA LYS A 3 8.76 -4.79 -8.47
C LYS A 3 8.66 -5.07 -6.99
N ILE A 4 7.58 -4.64 -6.36
CA ILE A 4 7.44 -4.69 -4.91
C ILE A 4 6.14 -5.40 -4.55
N ALA A 5 6.25 -6.58 -3.96
CA ALA A 5 5.14 -7.34 -3.42
C ALA A 5 4.85 -6.97 -1.96
N ALA A 6 3.58 -7.07 -1.59
CA ALA A 6 3.14 -6.92 -0.21
C ALA A 6 1.90 -7.77 0.09
N ASN A 7 1.53 -7.88 1.37
CA ASN A 7 0.31 -8.60 1.77
C ASN A 7 -0.94 -7.94 1.19
N TYR A 8 -0.96 -6.60 1.19
CA TYR A 8 -2.01 -5.83 0.56
C TYR A 8 -1.42 -4.63 -0.18
N ILE A 9 -2.11 -4.21 -1.25
CA ILE A 9 -1.82 -3.01 -2.01
C ILE A 9 -3.13 -2.25 -2.16
N CYS A 10 -3.18 -1.02 -1.66
CA CYS A 10 -4.31 -0.13 -1.80
C CYS A 10 -3.80 1.21 -2.34
N LEU A 11 -4.02 1.43 -3.63
CA LEU A 11 -3.51 2.59 -4.35
C LEU A 11 -4.66 3.29 -5.11
N PRO A 12 -4.63 4.62 -5.25
CA PRO A 12 -5.62 5.36 -6.04
C PRO A 12 -5.71 4.79 -7.47
N GLY A 13 -6.93 4.62 -7.98
CA GLY A 13 -7.18 4.09 -9.32
C GLY A 13 -7.07 2.57 -9.47
N PHE A 14 -6.71 1.84 -8.40
CA PHE A 14 -6.60 0.37 -8.41
C PHE A 14 -7.53 -0.27 -7.37
N PRO A 15 -8.08 -1.47 -7.65
CA PRO A 15 -8.77 -2.25 -6.63
C PRO A 15 -7.79 -2.62 -5.50
N LEU A 16 -8.33 -2.91 -4.31
CA LEU A 16 -7.54 -3.53 -3.25
C LEU A 16 -7.02 -4.89 -3.73
N VAL A 17 -5.70 -5.04 -3.79
CA VAL A 17 -5.06 -6.29 -4.20
C VAL A 17 -4.45 -6.98 -2.99
N LYS A 18 -4.70 -8.29 -2.87
CA LYS A 18 -4.13 -9.15 -1.82
C LYS A 18 -3.01 -10.01 -2.39
N ASN A 19 -1.85 -10.01 -1.73
CA ASN A 19 -0.65 -10.75 -2.15
C ASN A 19 -0.25 -10.45 -3.61
N GLY A 20 -0.41 -9.20 -4.05
CA GLY A 20 0.02 -8.73 -5.36
C GLY A 20 1.38 -8.06 -5.32
N TYR A 21 1.74 -7.40 -6.42
CA TYR A 21 2.91 -6.54 -6.48
C TYR A 21 2.68 -5.29 -7.32
N VAL A 22 3.38 -4.21 -6.98
CA VAL A 22 3.39 -2.96 -7.73
C VAL A 22 4.64 -2.90 -8.62
N ILE A 23 4.49 -2.36 -9.83
CA ILE A 23 5.60 -2.05 -10.74
C ILE A 23 5.89 -0.56 -10.64
N LEU A 24 7.10 -0.21 -10.21
CA LEU A 24 7.58 1.17 -10.14
C LEU A 24 8.54 1.47 -11.29
N GLU A 25 8.27 2.57 -12.00
CA GLU A 25 9.11 3.11 -13.05
C GLU A 25 9.40 4.59 -12.76
N GLN A 26 10.67 4.95 -12.63
CA GLN A 26 11.09 6.31 -12.25
C GLN A 26 10.40 6.84 -10.98
N GLY A 27 10.14 5.96 -10.01
CA GLY A 27 9.45 6.29 -8.76
C GLY A 27 7.94 6.42 -8.87
N ARG A 28 7.34 6.19 -10.04
CA ARG A 28 5.87 6.23 -10.25
C ARG A 28 5.30 4.83 -10.33
N VAL A 29 4.06 4.68 -9.88
CA VAL A 29 3.28 3.46 -10.07
C VAL A 29 2.92 3.34 -11.54
N LYS A 30 3.47 2.33 -12.20
CA LYS A 30 3.14 1.99 -13.59
C LYS A 30 1.96 1.03 -13.65
N ASP A 31 1.94 0.05 -12.74
CA ASP A 31 0.91 -0.99 -12.70
C ASP A 31 0.83 -1.66 -11.32
N VAL A 32 -0.32 -2.25 -11.02
CA VAL A 32 -0.56 -3.10 -9.85
C VAL A 32 -1.05 -4.45 -10.34
N VAL A 33 -0.27 -5.49 -10.07
CA VAL A 33 -0.55 -6.84 -10.56
C VAL A 33 -1.19 -7.67 -9.44
N ASP A 34 -2.44 -8.07 -9.66
CA ASP A 34 -3.11 -9.09 -8.86
C ASP A 34 -2.64 -10.48 -9.29
N THR A 35 -2.14 -11.25 -8.33
CA THR A 35 -1.61 -12.60 -8.56
C THR A 35 -2.66 -13.68 -8.28
N GLY A 36 -3.88 -13.30 -7.87
CA GLY A 36 -4.90 -14.23 -7.39
C GLY A 36 -4.44 -15.01 -6.16
N GLY A 37 -3.53 -14.43 -5.36
CA GLY A 37 -2.89 -15.08 -4.23
C GLY A 37 -1.82 -16.12 -4.59
N ARG A 38 -1.41 -16.22 -5.86
CA ARG A 38 -0.39 -17.18 -6.34
C ARG A 38 0.82 -16.43 -6.88
N ILE A 39 1.70 -16.00 -5.97
CA ILE A 39 3.02 -15.50 -6.35
C ILE A 39 3.91 -16.67 -6.75
N ARG A 40 4.43 -16.62 -7.98
CA ARG A 40 5.57 -17.43 -8.42
C ARG A 40 6.85 -16.62 -8.23
N GLU A 41 7.99 -17.29 -8.24
CA GLU A 41 9.28 -16.60 -8.25
C GLU A 41 9.37 -15.69 -9.49
N ILE A 42 9.60 -14.40 -9.25
CA ILE A 42 9.78 -13.38 -10.27
C ILE A 42 11.12 -12.70 -10.00
N GLN A 43 11.98 -12.66 -11.00
CA GLN A 43 13.30 -12.04 -10.88
C GLN A 43 13.18 -10.58 -10.43
N GLY A 44 13.92 -10.24 -9.36
CA GLY A 44 13.98 -8.88 -8.80
C GLY A 44 12.71 -8.44 -8.09
N LEU A 45 11.83 -9.37 -7.69
CA LEU A 45 10.67 -9.07 -6.85
C LEU A 45 11.10 -8.90 -5.40
N GLU A 46 10.98 -7.68 -4.88
CA GLU A 46 11.13 -7.36 -3.46
C GLU A 46 9.82 -7.73 -2.74
N PHE A 47 9.88 -8.25 -1.51
CA PHE A 47 8.69 -8.49 -0.69
C PHE A 47 8.78 -7.75 0.64
N TYR A 48 7.70 -7.06 1.01
CA TYR A 48 7.57 -6.44 2.32
C TYR A 48 6.24 -6.82 2.99
N GLY A 49 6.30 -7.14 4.28
CA GLY A 49 5.12 -7.47 5.07
C GLY A 49 4.36 -6.21 5.47
N GLY A 50 3.14 -6.01 4.96
CA GLY A 50 2.37 -4.80 5.22
C GLY A 50 1.33 -4.46 4.15
N LEU A 51 0.83 -3.23 4.26
CA LEU A 51 -0.07 -2.61 3.29
C LEU A 51 0.67 -1.52 2.52
N ILE A 52 0.83 -1.68 1.21
CA ILE A 52 1.36 -0.62 0.34
C ILE A 52 0.26 0.42 0.09
N VAL A 53 0.65 1.69 0.23
CA VAL A 53 -0.19 2.89 0.05
C VAL A 53 0.54 3.96 -0.75
N ALA A 54 -0.17 4.98 -1.26
CA ALA A 54 0.47 6.11 -1.92
C ALA A 54 1.36 6.88 -0.93
N ALA A 55 2.54 7.35 -1.36
CA ALA A 55 3.50 7.95 -0.42
C ALA A 55 2.98 9.19 0.32
N TYR A 56 2.09 9.97 -0.30
CA TYR A 56 1.51 11.17 0.31
C TYR A 56 0.64 10.87 1.54
N VAL A 57 0.20 9.62 1.72
CA VAL A 57 -0.57 9.19 2.91
C VAL A 57 0.19 9.46 4.20
N ALA A 58 1.54 9.45 4.16
CA ALA A 58 2.38 9.78 5.31
C ALA A 58 2.02 11.12 5.96
N ALA A 59 1.57 12.10 5.18
CA ALA A 59 1.22 13.43 5.67
C ALA A 59 -0.10 13.48 6.47
N TYR A 60 -0.90 12.41 6.42
CA TYR A 60 -2.24 12.38 7.01
C TYR A 60 -2.37 11.39 8.17
N GLN A 61 -1.45 10.44 8.30
CA GLN A 61 -1.59 9.29 9.19
C GLN A 61 -1.65 9.62 10.69
N GLU A 62 -1.21 10.81 11.12
CA GLU A 62 -1.29 11.25 12.52
C GLU A 62 -2.74 11.33 13.04
N ARG A 63 -3.72 11.29 12.14
CA ARG A 63 -5.15 11.31 12.45
C ARG A 63 -5.75 9.92 12.71
N LEU A 64 -4.97 8.85 12.58
CA LEU A 64 -5.43 7.47 12.79
C LEU A 64 -5.27 7.06 14.26
N GLU A 65 -6.31 6.46 14.82
CA GLU A 65 -6.36 5.91 16.17
C GLU A 65 -6.40 4.37 16.16
N GLU A 66 -6.03 3.73 17.27
CA GLU A 66 -6.08 2.27 17.40
C GLU A 66 -7.48 1.74 17.08
N GLY A 67 -7.57 0.81 16.12
CA GLY A 67 -8.83 0.21 15.70
C GLY A 67 -9.52 0.90 14.52
N ASP A 68 -9.02 2.04 14.03
CA ASP A 68 -9.57 2.72 12.86
C ASP A 68 -9.52 1.82 11.61
N LEU A 69 -10.59 1.85 10.81
CA LEU A 69 -10.66 1.10 9.56
C LEU A 69 -9.79 1.77 8.49
N LEU A 70 -8.81 1.03 7.96
CA LEU A 70 -7.84 1.58 7.01
C LEU A 70 -8.46 1.87 5.65
N LEU A 71 -9.33 1.01 5.13
CA LEU A 71 -9.87 1.18 3.77
C LEU A 71 -10.77 2.41 3.63
N PRO A 72 -11.78 2.65 4.51
CA PRO A 72 -12.60 3.86 4.42
C PRO A 72 -11.78 5.14 4.61
N TRP A 73 -10.77 5.09 5.48
CA TRP A 73 -9.88 6.22 5.71
C TRP A 73 -9.01 6.51 4.48
N LEU A 74 -8.41 5.48 3.86
CA LEU A 74 -7.63 5.63 2.63
C LEU A 74 -8.49 6.15 1.48
N ASP A 75 -9.74 5.69 1.34
CA ASP A 75 -10.67 6.21 0.35
C ASP A 75 -10.91 7.73 0.51
N GLU A 76 -11.11 8.22 1.75
CA GLU A 76 -11.24 9.65 2.02
C GLU A 76 -9.96 10.42 1.62
N ILE A 77 -8.79 9.90 1.97
CA ILE A 77 -7.51 10.52 1.66
C ILE A 77 -7.25 10.54 0.15
N TYR A 78 -7.56 9.45 -0.55
CA TYR A 78 -7.37 9.33 -2.00
C TYR A 78 -8.34 10.22 -2.78
N ARG A 79 -9.58 10.42 -2.31
CA ARG A 79 -10.51 11.41 -2.88
C ARG A 79 -10.00 12.84 -2.78
N ARG A 80 -9.16 13.15 -1.78
CA ARG A 80 -8.57 14.48 -1.59
C ARG A 80 -7.24 14.66 -2.32
N GLY A 81 -6.39 13.63 -2.30
CA GLY A 81 -5.05 13.65 -2.88
C GLY A 81 -5.00 13.38 -4.39
N GLY A 82 -6.05 12.74 -4.94
CA GLY A 82 -6.12 12.37 -6.35
C GLY A 82 -5.29 11.13 -6.71
N GLU A 83 -5.30 10.82 -8.01
CA GLU A 83 -4.67 9.62 -8.57
C GLU A 83 -3.22 9.83 -9.01
N GLU A 84 -2.79 11.08 -9.16
CA GLU A 84 -1.40 11.40 -9.51
C GLU A 84 -0.54 11.57 -8.27
N TYR A 85 0.44 10.67 -8.10
CA TYR A 85 1.38 10.72 -6.98
C TYR A 85 2.75 10.18 -7.36
N GLN A 86 3.75 10.51 -6.54
CA GLN A 86 5.12 10.00 -6.66
C GLN A 86 5.40 9.05 -5.51
N GLY A 87 5.88 7.86 -5.83
CA GLY A 87 6.32 6.87 -4.85
C GLY A 87 5.18 6.15 -4.15
N VAL A 88 5.55 5.11 -3.42
CA VAL A 88 4.66 4.37 -2.53
C VAL A 88 5.34 4.26 -1.17
N GLY A 89 4.52 4.10 -0.14
CA GLY A 89 5.00 3.71 1.18
C GLY A 89 4.36 2.40 1.61
N ILE A 90 4.85 1.88 2.72
CA ILE A 90 4.28 0.71 3.37
C ILE A 90 3.93 1.01 4.82
N TRP A 91 2.75 0.56 5.23
CA TRP A 91 2.35 0.44 6.61
C TRP A 91 2.64 -0.97 7.13
N GLU A 92 3.58 -1.05 8.07
CA GLU A 92 4.00 -2.30 8.73
C GLU A 92 3.43 -2.37 10.14
N GLY A 93 2.88 -3.52 10.55
CA GLY A 93 2.38 -3.72 11.91
C GLY A 93 0.89 -3.39 12.12
N ALA A 94 0.17 -2.99 11.07
CA ALA A 94 -1.29 -2.93 11.09
C ALA A 94 -1.92 -4.33 11.25
N ASP A 95 -3.15 -4.41 11.76
CA ASP A 95 -3.91 -5.65 11.75
C ASP A 95 -4.46 -5.87 10.33
N LEU A 96 -3.71 -6.63 9.53
CA LEU A 96 -4.05 -6.90 8.13
C LEU A 96 -5.19 -7.92 7.96
N LEU A 97 -5.60 -8.61 9.03
CA LEU A 97 -6.77 -9.50 8.99
C LEU A 97 -8.06 -8.68 9.06
N LYS A 98 -8.07 -7.66 9.92
CA LYS A 98 -9.22 -6.73 10.07
C LYS A 98 -9.10 -5.47 9.21
N LEU A 99 -7.92 -5.23 8.63
CA LEU A 99 -7.56 -3.99 7.95
C LEU A 99 -7.81 -2.77 8.86
N THR A 100 -7.34 -2.87 10.10
CA THR A 100 -7.43 -1.80 11.10
C THR A 100 -6.06 -1.26 11.49
N TRP A 101 -6.00 0.03 11.79
CA TRP A 101 -4.82 0.67 12.34
C TRP A 101 -4.49 0.12 13.72
N THR A 102 -3.20 0.04 14.00
CA THR A 102 -2.68 -0.21 15.35
C THR A 102 -1.61 0.82 15.69
N ASN A 103 -1.43 1.14 16.95
CA ASN A 103 -0.38 2.04 17.45
C ASN A 103 1.03 1.49 17.24
N LYS A 104 1.16 0.23 16.82
CA LYS A 104 2.44 -0.37 16.41
C LYS A 104 2.73 -0.12 14.93
N THR A 105 1.77 0.41 14.17
CA THR A 105 1.89 0.62 12.74
C THR A 105 2.93 1.68 12.46
N LYS A 106 3.86 1.37 11.55
CA LYS A 106 4.91 2.29 11.10
C LYS A 106 4.82 2.49 9.61
N PHE A 107 5.02 3.73 9.18
CA PHE A 107 5.18 4.06 7.77
C PHE A 107 6.65 4.05 7.37
N ARG A 108 6.93 3.49 6.20
CA ARG A 108 8.23 3.53 5.55
C ARG A 108 8.07 3.83 4.08
N LEU A 109 8.82 4.82 3.59
CA LEU A 109 8.89 5.12 2.16
C LEU A 109 9.67 4.01 1.45
N LEU A 110 9.22 3.62 0.25
CA LEU A 110 9.81 2.52 -0.53
C LEU A 110 10.46 2.99 -1.82
#